data_AF-A0A2E3IEA4-F1
#
_entry.id   AF-A0A2E3IEA4-F1
#
_cell.length_a   1.000
_cell.length_b   1.000
_cell.length_c   1.000
_cell.angle_alpha   90.00
_cell.angle_beta   90.00
_cell.angle_gamma   90.00
#
_symmetry.space_group_name_H-M   'P 1'
#
loop_
_entity.id
_entity.type
_entity.pdbx_description
1 polymer ?
#
loop_
_entity_poly.entity_id
_entity_poly.type
_entity_poly.pdbx_seq_one_letter_code
_entity_poly.pdbx_strand_id
1 'polypeptide(L)'
;MNRIPPLTAVYLILLGGILLHAEDRSWRSANGNQSFRAEFVSSDGSSVLLRKPDRNTVTVALSNLHPSDRDWVKQYLKRNQAKPEAEIAGACFDRLTYGDNRATVTQKLRDSPSVSKTLDDRLVGRTGLNGIYRTSVAGEEYHLFFQWSDNDELQEVTLRGKSAASAEYAKSLQKQWMGLVSKLTASHGSPLQASRYPSREELSDGQLLGSHLWHTADEHSILLCTGQAKDEYLVAVRFAAEKIPPKVLEEVPAEKPER
;
A
#
# COMPACT_ATOMS: atom_id res chain seq x y z
N MET A 1 -55.21 27.97 2.16
CA MET A 1 -53.94 28.74 2.05
C MET A 1 -52.91 28.04 2.93
N ASN A 2 -52.09 27.19 2.32
CA ASN A 2 -51.17 26.29 3.01
C ASN A 2 -49.88 27.01 3.42
N ARG A 3 -49.45 26.78 4.66
CA ARG A 3 -48.20 27.30 5.25
C ARG A 3 -47.04 26.38 4.86
N ILE A 4 -45.95 26.96 4.36
CA ILE A 4 -44.68 26.30 4.05
C ILE A 4 -43.76 26.44 5.28
N PRO A 5 -43.19 25.37 5.85
CA PRO A 5 -42.16 25.49 6.88
C PRO A 5 -40.76 25.70 6.24
N PRO A 6 -39.81 26.33 6.95
CA PRO A 6 -38.50 26.66 6.41
C PRO A 6 -37.59 25.42 6.30
N LEU A 7 -36.86 25.29 5.20
CA LEU A 7 -35.78 24.31 5.04
C LEU A 7 -34.61 24.69 5.95
N THR A 8 -34.27 23.81 6.89
CA THR A 8 -33.03 23.85 7.66
C THR A 8 -31.89 23.32 6.79
N ALA A 9 -30.95 24.18 6.41
CA ALA A 9 -29.72 23.76 5.73
C ALA A 9 -28.75 23.12 6.75
N VAL A 10 -28.46 21.83 6.59
CA VAL A 10 -27.40 21.16 7.34
C VAL A 10 -26.13 21.19 6.48
N TYR A 11 -25.13 21.96 6.93
CA TYR A 11 -23.80 22.00 6.32
C TYR A 11 -23.02 20.79 6.83
N LEU A 12 -22.83 19.78 5.98
CA LEU A 12 -21.91 18.68 6.27
C LEU A 12 -20.49 19.11 5.86
N ILE A 13 -19.62 19.22 6.86
CA ILE A 13 -18.19 19.48 6.68
C ILE A 13 -17.60 18.32 5.88
N LEU A 14 -17.24 18.58 4.61
CA LEU A 14 -16.41 17.69 3.81
C LEU A 14 -15.01 17.64 4.44
N LEU A 15 -14.77 16.65 5.30
CA LEU A 15 -13.41 16.15 5.50
C LEU A 15 -12.92 15.68 4.13
N GLY A 16 -11.78 16.24 3.69
CA GLY A 16 -11.15 15.95 2.41
C GLY A 16 -10.93 14.44 2.24
N GLY A 17 -11.90 13.80 1.60
CA GLY A 17 -11.82 12.40 1.23
C GLY A 17 -10.85 12.24 0.07
N ILE A 18 -9.84 11.43 0.29
CA ILE A 18 -8.97 10.88 -0.75
C ILE A 18 -9.89 10.34 -1.86
N LEU A 19 -9.79 10.88 -3.07
CA LEU A 19 -10.54 10.39 -4.24
C LEU A 19 -10.01 9.00 -4.60
N LEU A 20 -10.49 7.97 -3.91
CA LEU A 20 -10.39 6.60 -4.37
C LEU A 20 -11.35 6.49 -5.56
N HIS A 21 -10.80 6.41 -6.78
CA HIS A 21 -11.57 6.07 -7.98
C HIS A 21 -12.22 4.71 -7.76
N ALA A 22 -13.52 4.69 -7.52
CA ALA A 22 -14.26 3.45 -7.40
C ALA A 22 -14.67 2.93 -8.78
N GLU A 23 -15.06 1.66 -8.81
CA GLU A 23 -15.38 0.93 -10.03
C GLU A 23 -16.72 1.43 -10.60
N ASP A 24 -16.72 1.92 -11.84
CA ASP A 24 -17.92 2.31 -12.59
C ASP A 24 -18.82 1.08 -12.84
N ARG A 25 -19.99 1.03 -12.19
CA ARG A 25 -20.90 -0.14 -12.25
C ARG A 25 -22.34 0.22 -12.56
N SER A 26 -23.11 -0.80 -12.95
CA SER A 26 -24.57 -0.71 -13.04
C SER A 26 -25.19 -0.99 -11.67
N TRP A 27 -25.93 -0.02 -11.14
CA TRP A 27 -26.70 -0.09 -9.90
C TRP A 27 -28.16 -0.36 -10.22
N ARG A 28 -28.83 -1.15 -9.38
CA ARG A 28 -30.22 -1.56 -9.58
C ARG A 28 -31.13 -1.16 -8.42
N SER A 29 -32.39 -0.87 -8.74
CA SER A 29 -33.45 -0.70 -7.75
C SER A 29 -33.67 -1.99 -6.95
N ALA A 30 -34.28 -1.88 -5.76
CA ALA A 30 -34.54 -3.00 -4.86
C ALA A 30 -35.24 -4.19 -5.53
N ASN A 31 -36.16 -3.92 -6.46
CA ASN A 31 -36.90 -4.91 -7.25
C ASN A 31 -36.23 -5.30 -8.58
N GLY A 32 -35.11 -4.66 -8.94
CA GLY A 32 -34.35 -4.95 -10.17
C GLY A 32 -34.89 -4.32 -11.46
N ASN A 33 -36.04 -3.65 -11.43
CA ASN A 33 -36.71 -3.15 -12.64
C ASN A 33 -36.09 -1.86 -13.22
N GLN A 34 -35.26 -1.17 -12.45
CA GLN A 34 -34.55 0.03 -12.90
C GLN A 34 -33.05 -0.16 -12.67
N SER A 35 -32.25 0.40 -13.57
CA SER A 35 -30.79 0.43 -13.42
C SER A 35 -30.18 1.72 -13.94
N PHE A 36 -29.03 2.11 -13.40
CA PHE A 36 -28.25 3.24 -13.87
C PHE A 36 -26.75 3.03 -13.62
N ARG A 37 -25.92 3.71 -14.41
CA ARG A 37 -24.45 3.67 -14.27
C ARG A 37 -23.99 4.76 -13.30
N ALA A 38 -23.17 4.38 -12.33
CA ALA A 38 -22.50 5.31 -11.43
C ALA A 38 -21.29 4.67 -10.73
N GLU A 39 -20.40 5.52 -10.27
CA GLU A 39 -19.26 5.21 -9.41
C GLU A 39 -19.67 5.32 -7.93
N PHE A 40 -19.19 4.40 -7.08
CA PHE A 40 -19.36 4.52 -5.63
C PHE A 40 -18.46 5.63 -5.06
N VAL A 41 -19.00 6.56 -4.26
CA VAL A 41 -18.20 7.61 -3.62
C VAL A 41 -18.02 7.33 -2.13
N SER A 42 -19.11 7.10 -1.41
CA SER A 42 -19.07 6.86 0.04
C SER A 42 -20.36 6.19 0.53
N SER A 43 -20.34 5.75 1.79
CA SER A 43 -21.52 5.20 2.48
C SER A 43 -21.52 5.69 3.92
N ASP A 44 -22.70 6.03 4.45
CA ASP A 44 -22.92 6.33 5.87
C ASP A 44 -23.44 5.11 6.66
N GLY A 45 -23.56 3.95 5.99
CA GLY A 45 -24.11 2.72 6.56
C GLY A 45 -25.62 2.53 6.33
N SER A 46 -26.35 3.60 6.01
CA SER A 46 -27.78 3.59 5.65
C SER A 46 -28.04 3.93 4.18
N SER A 47 -27.15 4.72 3.59
CA SER A 47 -27.22 5.22 2.22
C SER A 47 -25.83 5.23 1.58
N VAL A 48 -25.82 5.29 0.24
CA VAL A 48 -24.60 5.43 -0.55
C VAL A 48 -24.64 6.70 -1.37
N LEU A 49 -23.52 7.41 -1.42
CA LEU A 49 -23.30 8.50 -2.36
C LEU A 49 -22.68 7.92 -3.63
N LEU A 50 -23.32 8.16 -4.78
CA LEU A 50 -22.89 7.66 -6.08
C LEU A 50 -22.65 8.83 -7.04
N ARG A 51 -21.59 8.76 -7.84
CA ARG A 51 -21.26 9.77 -8.86
C ARG A 51 -21.60 9.24 -10.24
N LYS A 52 -22.45 9.97 -10.95
CA LYS A 52 -22.86 9.65 -12.33
C LYS A 52 -21.79 10.11 -13.33
N PRO A 53 -21.84 9.65 -14.60
CA PRO A 53 -20.88 10.05 -15.65
C PRO A 53 -20.84 11.56 -15.93
N ASP A 54 -21.95 12.27 -15.68
CA ASP A 54 -22.06 13.73 -15.78
C ASP A 54 -21.41 14.47 -14.59
N ARG A 55 -20.74 13.73 -13.68
CA ARG A 55 -20.12 14.19 -12.44
C ARG A 55 -21.08 14.64 -11.34
N ASN A 56 -22.40 14.57 -11.57
CA ASN A 56 -23.38 14.82 -10.51
C ASN A 56 -23.39 13.65 -9.53
N THR A 57 -23.63 13.95 -8.25
CA THR A 57 -23.81 12.93 -7.23
C THR A 57 -25.28 12.69 -6.91
N VAL A 58 -25.59 11.47 -6.52
CA VAL A 58 -26.91 11.05 -6.04
C VAL A 58 -26.73 10.21 -4.79
N THR A 59 -27.54 10.49 -3.77
CA THR A 59 -27.61 9.67 -2.57
C THR A 59 -28.74 8.65 -2.73
N VAL A 60 -28.45 7.38 -2.52
CA VAL A 60 -29.42 6.29 -2.62
C VAL A 60 -29.44 5.50 -1.31
N ALA A 61 -30.61 5.37 -0.70
CA ALA A 61 -30.77 4.51 0.47
C ALA A 61 -30.39 3.07 0.13
N LEU A 62 -29.64 2.39 1.01
CA LEU A 62 -29.25 1.00 0.78
C LEU A 62 -30.47 0.09 0.63
N SER A 63 -31.56 0.35 1.36
CA SER A 63 -32.83 -0.37 1.23
C SER A 63 -33.45 -0.28 -0.17
N ASN A 64 -33.13 0.77 -0.94
CA ASN A 64 -33.61 0.98 -2.30
C ASN A 64 -32.72 0.32 -3.36
N LEU A 65 -31.59 -0.26 -2.95
CA LEU A 65 -30.69 -0.99 -3.83
C LEU A 65 -31.00 -2.49 -3.85
N HIS A 66 -30.80 -3.09 -5.01
CA HIS A 66 -30.92 -4.53 -5.20
C HIS A 66 -30.03 -5.30 -4.19
N PRO A 67 -30.44 -6.48 -3.69
CA PRO A 67 -29.64 -7.31 -2.77
C PRO A 67 -28.15 -7.44 -3.14
N SER A 68 -27.84 -7.74 -4.40
CA SER A 68 -26.47 -7.87 -4.88
C SER A 68 -25.65 -6.57 -4.85
N ASP A 69 -26.29 -5.41 -4.98
CA ASP A 69 -25.60 -4.12 -4.89
C ASP A 69 -25.33 -3.77 -3.42
N ARG A 70 -26.27 -4.08 -2.51
CA ARG A 70 -26.04 -4.00 -1.06
C ARG A 70 -24.91 -4.91 -0.60
N ASP A 71 -24.88 -6.15 -1.08
CA ASP A 71 -23.82 -7.11 -0.78
C ASP A 71 -22.46 -6.60 -1.28
N TRP A 72 -22.44 -6.01 -2.47
CA TRP A 72 -21.23 -5.39 -3.00
C TRP A 72 -20.77 -4.21 -2.14
N VAL A 73 -21.65 -3.31 -1.72
CA VAL A 73 -21.27 -2.17 -0.84
C VAL A 73 -20.68 -2.71 0.46
N LYS A 74 -21.32 -3.73 1.07
CA LYS A 74 -20.81 -4.36 2.29
C LYS A 74 -19.41 -4.95 2.09
N GLN A 75 -19.18 -5.65 0.98
CA GLN A 75 -17.87 -6.22 0.65
C GLN A 75 -16.83 -5.13 0.35
N TYR A 76 -17.22 -4.07 -0.38
CA TYR A 76 -16.37 -2.94 -0.69
C TYR A 76 -15.91 -2.23 0.58
N LEU A 77 -16.85 -1.93 1.49
CA LEU A 77 -16.53 -1.30 2.78
C LEU A 77 -15.65 -2.20 3.63
N LYS A 78 -15.92 -3.51 3.70
CA LYS A 78 -15.07 -4.46 4.44
C LYS A 78 -13.64 -4.51 3.87
N ARG A 79 -13.49 -4.47 2.54
CA ARG A 79 -12.18 -4.49 1.85
C ARG A 79 -11.41 -3.17 1.98
N ASN A 80 -12.13 -2.06 2.06
CA ASN A 80 -11.56 -0.70 2.11
C ASN A 80 -11.62 -0.07 3.50
N GLN A 81 -12.05 -0.81 4.52
CA GLN A 81 -11.91 -0.39 5.90
C GLN A 81 -10.42 -0.24 6.19
N ALA A 82 -10.02 0.95 6.68
CA ALA A 82 -8.65 1.21 7.07
C ALA A 82 -8.21 0.17 8.10
N LYS A 83 -7.17 -0.58 7.76
CA LYS A 83 -6.50 -1.48 8.70
C LYS A 83 -5.58 -0.65 9.60
N PRO A 84 -5.30 -1.09 10.83
CA PRO A 84 -4.22 -0.52 11.64
C PRO A 84 -2.91 -0.47 10.83
N GLU A 85 -2.09 0.56 11.06
CA GLU A 85 -0.74 0.59 10.48
C GLU A 85 0.04 -0.65 10.89
N ALA A 86 0.79 -1.21 9.95
CA ALA A 86 1.71 -2.30 10.26
C ALA A 86 2.87 -1.75 11.08
N GLU A 87 3.16 -2.45 12.18
CA GLU A 87 4.45 -2.38 12.84
C GLU A 87 5.46 -3.09 11.93
N ILE A 88 6.43 -2.35 11.40
CA ILE A 88 7.55 -2.93 10.65
C ILE A 88 8.61 -3.40 11.65
N ALA A 89 8.27 -4.45 12.38
CA ALA A 89 9.09 -5.06 13.42
C ALA A 89 9.38 -6.54 13.11
N GLY A 90 10.44 -7.07 13.73
CA GLY A 90 10.84 -8.48 13.58
C GLY A 90 11.75 -8.78 12.38
N ALA A 91 12.05 -10.05 12.17
CA ALA A 91 12.99 -10.52 11.16
C ALA A 91 12.46 -10.46 9.71
N CYS A 92 11.15 -10.62 9.56
CA CYS A 92 10.41 -10.56 8.31
C CYS A 92 9.20 -9.64 8.53
N PHE A 93 8.41 -9.38 7.48
CA PHE A 93 7.24 -8.51 7.61
C PHE A 93 6.10 -9.16 8.41
N ASP A 94 5.57 -8.43 9.38
CA ASP A 94 4.42 -8.84 10.22
C ASP A 94 4.67 -10.20 10.90
N ARG A 95 3.81 -11.20 10.64
CA ARG A 95 3.91 -12.54 11.24
C ARG A 95 4.55 -13.56 10.30
N LEU A 96 5.07 -13.11 9.16
CA LEU A 96 5.70 -13.97 8.17
C LEU A 96 7.03 -14.49 8.68
N THR A 97 7.44 -15.65 8.16
CA THR A 97 8.70 -16.30 8.53
C THR A 97 9.37 -16.79 7.26
N TYR A 98 10.69 -16.58 7.14
CA TYR A 98 11.44 -17.17 6.04
C TYR A 98 11.31 -18.71 6.10
N GLY A 99 11.19 -19.35 4.94
CA GLY A 99 10.84 -20.77 4.87
C GLY A 99 9.34 -21.08 4.81
N ASP A 100 8.45 -20.13 5.15
CA ASP A 100 7.01 -20.32 4.95
C ASP A 100 6.70 -20.58 3.47
N ASN A 101 5.84 -21.55 3.18
CA ASN A 101 5.34 -21.75 1.83
C ASN A 101 4.17 -20.80 1.48
N ARG A 102 3.80 -20.75 0.19
CA ARG A 102 2.74 -19.85 -0.29
C ARG A 102 1.40 -20.03 0.43
N ALA A 103 1.04 -21.26 0.80
CA ALA A 103 -0.19 -21.53 1.53
C ALA A 103 -0.13 -20.95 2.96
N THR A 104 0.98 -21.18 3.66
CA THR A 104 1.22 -20.63 5.00
C THR A 104 1.25 -19.11 4.99
N VAL A 105 1.96 -18.48 4.04
CA VAL A 105 1.98 -17.02 3.88
C VAL A 105 0.58 -16.49 3.62
N THR A 106 -0.18 -17.12 2.72
CA THR A 106 -1.57 -16.72 2.42
C THR A 106 -2.46 -16.75 3.66
N GLN A 107 -2.32 -17.79 4.50
CA GLN A 107 -3.08 -17.91 5.74
C GLN A 107 -2.67 -16.83 6.75
N LYS A 108 -1.36 -16.62 6.98
CA LYS A 108 -0.86 -15.59 7.88
C LYS A 108 -1.32 -14.18 7.47
N LEU A 109 -1.29 -13.85 6.18
CA LEU A 109 -1.75 -12.55 5.67
C LEU A 109 -3.28 -12.37 5.75
N ARG A 110 -4.04 -13.47 5.65
CA ARG A 110 -5.50 -13.45 5.84
C ARG A 110 -5.86 -13.11 7.29
N ASP A 111 -5.08 -13.64 8.24
CA ASP A 111 -5.31 -13.45 9.67
C ASP A 111 -4.66 -12.16 10.21
N SER A 112 -3.85 -11.49 9.40
CA SER A 112 -3.17 -10.25 9.77
C SER A 112 -4.15 -9.10 10.01
N PRO A 113 -3.99 -8.36 11.13
CA PRO A 113 -4.83 -7.20 11.40
C PRO A 113 -4.49 -6.02 10.48
N SER A 114 -3.23 -5.88 10.05
CA SER A 114 -2.69 -4.72 9.33
C SER A 114 -2.61 -4.91 7.80
N VAL A 115 -2.92 -6.10 7.31
CA VAL A 115 -2.93 -6.42 5.88
C VAL A 115 -4.35 -6.54 5.35
N SER A 116 -4.55 -6.09 4.12
CA SER A 116 -5.77 -6.35 3.35
C SER A 116 -5.42 -6.87 1.96
N LYS A 117 -6.41 -7.50 1.32
CA LYS A 117 -6.28 -8.12 0.00
C LYS A 117 -7.13 -7.35 -1.01
N THR A 118 -6.54 -6.99 -2.14
CA THR A 118 -7.19 -6.18 -3.19
C THR A 118 -7.98 -7.04 -4.18
N LEU A 119 -7.56 -8.30 -4.37
CA LEU A 119 -8.10 -9.23 -5.37
C LEU A 119 -8.96 -10.34 -4.74
N ASP A 120 -10.01 -10.76 -5.45
CA ASP A 120 -10.85 -11.90 -5.07
C ASP A 120 -10.05 -13.23 -5.07
N ASP A 121 -10.35 -14.13 -4.13
CA ASP A 121 -9.70 -15.44 -3.97
C ASP A 121 -9.71 -16.26 -5.28
N ARG A 122 -10.76 -16.15 -6.09
CA ARG A 122 -10.90 -16.87 -7.37
C ARG A 122 -9.91 -16.42 -8.44
N LEU A 123 -9.37 -15.21 -8.32
CA LEU A 123 -8.44 -14.62 -9.30
C LEU A 123 -6.97 -14.74 -8.88
N VAL A 124 -6.71 -15.14 -7.63
CA VAL A 124 -5.33 -15.29 -7.12
C VAL A 124 -4.56 -16.38 -7.83
N GLY A 125 -5.19 -17.52 -8.13
CA GLY A 125 -4.53 -18.62 -8.84
C GLY A 125 -3.99 -18.25 -10.23
N ARG A 126 -4.47 -17.14 -10.81
CA ARG A 126 -4.03 -16.63 -12.12
C ARG A 126 -2.96 -15.54 -12.04
N THR A 127 -2.94 -14.79 -10.95
CA THR A 127 -2.11 -13.57 -10.80
C THR A 127 -0.88 -13.82 -9.93
N GLY A 128 -0.94 -14.82 -9.04
CA GLY A 128 0.04 -15.00 -7.98
C GLY A 128 -0.17 -14.01 -6.82
N LEU A 129 0.69 -14.09 -5.80
CA LEU A 129 0.56 -13.31 -4.56
C LEU A 129 1.14 -11.89 -4.67
N ASN A 130 1.93 -11.61 -5.71
CA ASN A 130 2.66 -10.34 -5.84
C ASN A 130 1.70 -9.19 -6.19
N GLY A 131 1.71 -8.15 -5.35
CA GLY A 131 0.93 -6.93 -5.55
C GLY A 131 -0.54 -7.01 -5.15
N ILE A 132 -1.05 -8.17 -4.70
CA ILE A 132 -2.47 -8.31 -4.32
C ILE A 132 -2.74 -8.06 -2.84
N TYR A 133 -1.70 -8.06 -2.01
CA TYR A 133 -1.79 -7.69 -0.60
C TYR A 133 -1.26 -6.28 -0.41
N ARG A 134 -1.92 -5.54 0.48
CA ARG A 134 -1.54 -4.18 0.83
C ARG A 134 -1.53 -3.96 2.34
N THR A 135 -0.70 -3.02 2.78
CA THR A 135 -0.60 -2.58 4.17
C THR A 135 -0.35 -1.06 4.21
N SER A 136 -0.34 -0.49 5.40
CA SER A 136 -0.02 0.94 5.60
C SER A 136 1.05 1.09 6.66
N VAL A 137 2.04 1.94 6.40
CA VAL A 137 3.15 2.23 7.32
C VAL A 137 3.45 3.73 7.27
N ALA A 138 3.48 4.39 8.43
CA ALA A 138 3.72 5.83 8.53
C ALA A 138 2.77 6.68 7.66
N GLY A 139 1.48 6.31 7.63
CA GLY A 139 0.44 6.98 6.86
C GLY A 139 0.41 6.68 5.36
N GLU A 140 1.32 5.85 4.85
CA GLU A 140 1.45 5.58 3.41
C GLU A 140 1.11 4.11 3.08
N GLU A 141 0.51 3.86 1.92
CA GLU A 141 0.12 2.51 1.46
C GLU A 141 1.27 1.81 0.72
N TYR A 142 1.42 0.51 0.97
CA TYR A 142 2.41 -0.35 0.32
C TYR A 142 1.76 -1.65 -0.16
N HIS A 143 2.17 -2.10 -1.33
CA HIS A 143 1.85 -3.43 -1.85
C HIS A 143 2.95 -4.42 -1.51
N LEU A 144 2.57 -5.63 -1.13
CA LEU A 144 3.50 -6.70 -0.78
C LEU A 144 3.87 -7.51 -2.03
N PHE A 145 5.17 -7.74 -2.18
CA PHE A 145 5.77 -8.60 -3.19
C PHE A 145 6.63 -9.65 -2.49
N PHE A 146 6.68 -10.84 -3.04
CA PHE A 146 7.32 -12.00 -2.44
C PHE A 146 8.29 -12.64 -3.42
N GLN A 147 9.46 -13.00 -2.91
CA GLN A 147 10.41 -13.88 -3.59
C GLN A 147 10.41 -15.24 -2.92
N TRP A 148 10.46 -16.28 -3.74
CA TRP A 148 10.35 -17.67 -3.33
C TRP A 148 11.57 -18.45 -3.83
N SER A 149 12.02 -19.43 -3.04
CA SER A 149 12.95 -20.44 -3.52
C SER A 149 12.28 -21.39 -4.52
N ASP A 150 13.08 -22.22 -5.18
CA ASP A 150 12.59 -23.31 -6.05
C ASP A 150 11.76 -24.35 -5.28
N ASN A 151 11.94 -24.43 -3.95
CA ASN A 151 11.21 -25.34 -3.06
C ASN A 151 9.93 -24.73 -2.47
N ASP A 152 9.43 -23.62 -3.03
CA ASP A 152 8.25 -22.91 -2.54
C ASP A 152 8.46 -22.31 -1.13
N GLU A 153 9.65 -21.80 -0.81
CA GLU A 153 9.94 -21.20 0.50
C GLU A 153 10.12 -19.68 0.38
N LEU A 154 9.51 -18.93 1.30
CA LEU A 154 9.63 -17.47 1.33
C LEU A 154 11.08 -17.06 1.63
N GLN A 155 11.67 -16.24 0.74
CA GLN A 155 13.03 -15.71 0.87
C GLN A 155 13.05 -14.18 1.06
N GLU A 156 12.09 -13.47 0.48
CA GLU A 156 12.02 -12.01 0.58
C GLU A 156 10.58 -11.52 0.60
N VAL A 157 10.34 -10.48 1.40
CA VAL A 157 9.13 -9.66 1.32
C VAL A 157 9.54 -8.23 0.98
N THR A 158 8.99 -7.67 -0.09
CA THR A 158 9.14 -6.26 -0.44
C THR A 158 7.84 -5.52 -0.22
N LEU A 159 7.87 -4.49 0.62
CA LEU A 159 6.84 -3.46 0.69
C LEU A 159 7.14 -2.40 -0.35
N ARG A 160 6.33 -2.33 -1.42
CA ARG A 160 6.51 -1.36 -2.50
C ARG A 160 5.46 -0.26 -2.42
N GLY A 161 5.91 0.98 -2.26
CA GLY A 161 5.03 2.15 -2.32
C GLY A 161 4.49 2.36 -3.73
N LYS A 162 3.43 3.17 -3.84
CA LYS A 162 2.90 3.58 -5.14
C LYS A 162 3.94 4.40 -5.91
N SER A 163 4.08 4.12 -7.20
CA SER A 163 4.88 4.95 -8.09
C SER A 163 4.29 6.36 -8.20
N ALA A 164 5.16 7.37 -8.22
CA ALA A 164 4.80 8.77 -8.37
C ALA A 164 5.62 9.44 -9.47
N ALA A 165 5.01 10.41 -10.14
CA ALA A 165 5.65 11.19 -11.19
C ALA A 165 6.83 12.00 -10.66
N SER A 166 7.74 12.40 -11.55
CA SER A 166 8.95 13.13 -11.17
C SER A 166 8.70 14.41 -10.34
N ALA A 167 7.57 15.09 -10.49
CA ALA A 167 7.24 16.30 -9.75
C ALA A 167 7.05 16.06 -8.23
N GLU A 168 6.77 14.80 -7.87
CA GLU A 168 6.50 14.35 -6.51
C GLU A 168 7.74 13.82 -5.78
N TYR A 169 8.85 13.63 -6.50
CA TYR A 169 10.08 13.00 -6.00
C TYR A 169 10.65 13.70 -4.76
N ALA A 170 10.97 14.99 -4.88
CA ALA A 170 11.54 15.79 -3.78
C ALA A 170 10.50 16.26 -2.76
N LYS A 171 9.26 15.74 -2.81
CA LYS A 171 8.15 16.13 -1.94
C LYS A 171 7.58 14.91 -1.22
N SER A 172 6.56 14.30 -1.81
CA SER A 172 5.80 13.21 -1.19
C SER A 172 6.66 11.95 -1.06
N LEU A 173 7.47 11.59 -2.05
CA LEU A 173 8.36 10.41 -1.96
C LEU A 173 9.48 10.60 -0.93
N GLN A 174 10.10 11.77 -0.87
CA GLN A 174 11.10 12.06 0.17
C GLN A 174 10.48 12.00 1.57
N LYS A 175 9.27 12.55 1.75
CA LYS A 175 8.53 12.46 3.02
C LYS A 175 8.23 11.00 3.39
N GLN A 176 7.75 10.21 2.43
CA GLN A 176 7.49 8.78 2.60
C GLN A 176 8.75 8.03 3.02
N TRP A 177 9.87 8.29 2.34
CA TRP A 177 11.18 7.72 2.68
C TRP A 177 11.59 8.08 4.12
N MET A 178 11.47 9.34 4.53
CA MET A 178 11.77 9.75 5.91
C MET A 178 10.87 9.07 6.95
N GLY A 179 9.58 8.88 6.62
CA GLY A 179 8.64 8.14 7.47
C GLY A 179 9.09 6.70 7.71
N LEU A 180 9.55 6.01 6.65
CA LEU A 180 10.10 4.65 6.76
C LEU A 180 11.41 4.61 7.54
N VAL A 181 12.34 5.56 7.32
CA VAL A 181 13.57 5.66 8.13
C VAL A 181 13.22 5.75 9.62
N SER A 182 12.26 6.62 9.97
CA SER A 182 11.83 6.80 11.36
C SER A 182 11.24 5.52 11.94
N LYS A 183 10.32 4.85 11.24
CA LYS A 183 9.69 3.61 11.72
C LYS A 183 10.69 2.45 11.84
N LEU A 184 11.57 2.27 10.86
CA LEU A 184 12.60 1.22 10.88
C LEU A 184 13.58 1.47 12.01
N THR A 185 14.03 2.72 12.20
CA THR A 185 14.96 3.07 13.28
C THR A 185 14.33 2.88 14.66
N ALA A 186 13.05 3.21 14.80
CA ALA A 186 12.33 2.98 16.05
C ALA A 186 12.20 1.49 16.41
N SER A 187 12.09 0.61 15.41
CA SER A 187 11.92 -0.83 15.64
C SER A 187 13.23 -1.62 15.70
N HIS A 188 14.21 -1.25 14.89
CA HIS A 188 15.45 -2.01 14.69
C HIS A 188 16.72 -1.29 15.18
N GLY A 189 16.57 -0.09 15.75
CA GLY A 189 17.70 0.74 16.15
C GLY A 189 18.39 1.41 14.95
N SER A 190 19.62 1.89 15.17
CA SER A 190 20.34 2.61 14.13
C SER A 190 20.73 1.69 12.96
N PRO A 191 20.63 2.16 11.71
CA PRO A 191 21.09 1.40 10.55
C PRO A 191 22.60 1.13 10.62
N LEU A 192 23.01 -0.06 10.18
CA LEU A 192 24.42 -0.41 10.02
C LEU A 192 25.09 0.40 8.90
N GLN A 193 24.32 0.74 7.88
CA GLN A 193 24.73 1.63 6.80
C GLN A 193 23.58 2.55 6.47
N ALA A 194 23.87 3.83 6.30
CA ALA A 194 22.91 4.86 5.91
C ALA A 194 23.51 5.78 4.85
N SER A 195 22.64 6.35 4.03
CA SER A 195 22.97 7.37 3.05
C SER A 195 21.83 8.38 2.96
N ARG A 196 22.09 9.52 2.32
CA ARG A 196 21.05 10.51 2.05
C ARG A 196 19.96 9.93 1.13
N TYR A 197 18.82 10.63 1.07
CA TYR A 197 17.87 10.39 -0.01
C TYR A 197 18.58 10.56 -1.37
N PRO A 198 18.51 9.57 -2.27
CA PRO A 198 19.23 9.64 -3.54
C PRO A 198 18.68 10.77 -4.42
N SER A 199 19.51 11.29 -5.30
CA SER A 199 19.06 12.14 -6.41
C SER A 199 18.50 11.25 -7.52
N ARG A 200 17.70 11.81 -8.44
CA ARG A 200 17.08 11.01 -9.51
C ARG A 200 18.14 10.45 -10.46
N GLU A 201 19.24 11.17 -10.62
CA GLU A 201 20.37 10.84 -11.47
C GLU A 201 21.17 9.63 -10.96
N GLU A 202 21.00 9.28 -9.67
CA GLU A 202 21.58 8.06 -9.07
C GLU A 202 20.69 6.82 -9.27
N LEU A 203 19.46 7.00 -9.78
CA LEU A 203 18.53 5.90 -9.99
C LEU A 203 18.63 5.36 -11.42
N SER A 204 18.54 4.04 -11.53
CA SER A 204 18.47 3.33 -12.81
C SER A 204 17.09 2.72 -12.98
N ASP A 205 16.54 2.83 -14.19
CA ASP A 205 15.24 2.23 -14.50
C ASP A 205 15.20 0.73 -14.20
N GLY A 206 14.13 0.29 -13.54
CA GLY A 206 13.91 -1.09 -13.14
C GLY A 206 14.72 -1.54 -11.92
N GLN A 207 15.52 -0.67 -11.31
CA GLN A 207 16.38 -1.03 -10.17
C GLN A 207 15.93 -0.35 -8.87
N LEU A 208 16.21 -1.05 -7.76
CA LEU A 208 16.07 -0.53 -6.40
C LEU A 208 17.45 -0.19 -5.85
N LEU A 209 17.69 1.09 -5.57
CA LEU A 209 18.90 1.57 -4.92
C LEU A 209 18.70 1.54 -3.39
N GLY A 210 19.45 0.68 -2.71
CA GLY A 210 19.45 0.57 -1.25
C GLY A 210 20.18 1.74 -0.60
N SER A 211 19.46 2.52 0.20
CA SER A 211 19.99 3.69 0.92
C SER A 211 20.39 3.37 2.36
N HIS A 212 19.67 2.44 3.01
CA HIS A 212 19.92 2.03 4.38
C HIS A 212 19.88 0.51 4.51
N LEU A 213 20.67 -0.02 5.44
CA LEU A 213 20.75 -1.43 5.80
C LEU A 213 20.63 -1.59 7.32
N TRP A 214 19.76 -2.49 7.75
CA TRP A 214 19.71 -3.03 9.12
C TRP A 214 19.92 -4.55 9.06
N HIS A 215 20.49 -5.10 10.13
CA HIS A 215 20.40 -6.53 10.41
C HIS A 215 19.45 -6.78 11.58
N THR A 216 18.71 -7.87 11.48
CA THR A 216 17.84 -8.33 12.58
C THR A 216 18.66 -9.18 13.55
N ALA A 217 18.10 -9.50 14.72
CA ALA A 217 18.75 -10.40 15.68
C ALA A 217 19.09 -11.78 15.08
N ASP A 218 18.27 -12.26 14.15
CA ASP A 218 18.47 -13.53 13.44
C ASP A 218 19.33 -13.39 12.17
N GLU A 219 20.12 -12.31 12.07
CA GLU A 219 21.09 -12.08 10.99
C GLU A 219 20.50 -11.92 9.58
N HIS A 220 19.18 -11.66 9.46
CA HIS A 220 18.52 -11.27 8.22
C HIS A 220 18.67 -9.78 7.92
N SER A 221 18.39 -9.37 6.67
CA SER A 221 18.60 -7.99 6.22
C SER A 221 17.29 -7.24 6.00
N ILE A 222 17.30 -5.96 6.36
CA ILE A 222 16.25 -5.01 5.99
C ILE A 222 16.90 -3.86 5.21
N LEU A 223 16.41 -3.60 4.01
CA LEU A 223 16.89 -2.53 3.13
C LEU A 223 15.79 -1.51 2.86
N LEU A 224 16.09 -0.23 3.11
CA LEU A 224 15.26 0.88 2.60
C LEU A 224 15.78 1.30 1.22
N CYS A 225 14.94 1.18 0.21
CA CYS A 225 15.28 1.40 -1.18
C CYS A 225 14.47 2.54 -1.81
N THR A 226 15.08 3.21 -2.79
CA THR A 226 14.36 4.08 -3.74
C THR A 226 14.58 3.52 -5.14
N GLY A 227 13.57 3.55 -6.00
CA GLY A 227 13.69 3.02 -7.35
C GLY A 227 13.02 3.88 -8.40
N GLN A 228 13.38 3.62 -9.65
CA GLN A 228 12.76 4.18 -10.84
C GLN A 228 12.07 3.06 -11.63
N ALA A 229 10.88 3.35 -12.13
CA ALA A 229 10.15 2.52 -13.06
C ALA A 229 9.60 3.41 -14.18
N LYS A 230 10.26 3.37 -15.35
CA LYS A 230 10.07 4.30 -16.45
C LYS A 230 10.26 5.75 -15.98
N ASP A 231 9.24 6.59 -16.14
CA ASP A 231 9.25 8.00 -15.74
C ASP A 231 8.71 8.24 -14.32
N GLU A 232 8.44 7.16 -13.58
CA GLU A 232 7.94 7.21 -12.21
C GLU A 232 8.95 6.67 -11.20
N TYR A 233 8.77 7.06 -9.95
CA TYR A 233 9.66 6.76 -8.83
C TYR A 233 8.89 6.20 -7.67
N LEU A 234 9.56 5.41 -6.82
CA LEU A 234 8.93 4.82 -5.64
C LEU A 234 9.94 4.59 -4.53
N VAL A 235 9.41 4.41 -3.33
CA VAL A 235 10.15 3.96 -2.14
C VAL A 235 9.69 2.55 -1.79
N ALA A 236 10.64 1.71 -1.36
CA ALA A 236 10.35 0.33 -0.98
C ALA A 236 11.18 -0.10 0.25
N VAL A 237 10.67 -1.06 1.00
CA VAL A 237 11.42 -1.77 2.05
C VAL A 237 11.53 -3.24 1.66
N ARG A 238 12.74 -3.79 1.66
CA ARG A 238 13.00 -5.21 1.40
C ARG A 238 13.39 -5.89 2.70
N PHE A 239 12.67 -6.93 3.08
CA PHE A 239 13.00 -7.86 4.16
C PHE A 239 13.53 -9.13 3.51
N ALA A 240 14.82 -9.41 3.65
CA ALA A 240 15.51 -10.51 2.97
C ALA A 240 16.09 -11.51 3.98
N ALA A 241 15.89 -12.80 3.71
CA ALA A 241 16.48 -13.89 4.50
C ALA A 241 18.02 -13.85 4.46
N GLU A 242 18.58 -13.38 3.35
CA GLU A 242 20.02 -13.25 3.17
C GLU A 242 20.62 -12.18 4.08
N LYS A 243 21.78 -12.48 4.66
CA LYS A 243 22.63 -11.49 5.34
C LYS A 243 23.46 -10.71 4.32
N ILE A 244 23.03 -9.51 4.00
CA ILE A 244 23.70 -8.61 3.06
C ILE A 244 24.78 -7.86 3.83
N PRO A 245 26.07 -7.94 3.43
CA PRO A 245 27.13 -7.21 4.10
C PRO A 245 27.03 -5.69 3.82
N PRO A 246 27.42 -4.83 4.79
CA PRO A 246 27.57 -3.41 4.51
C PRO A 246 28.67 -3.19 3.46
N LYS A 247 28.46 -2.22 2.58
CA LYS A 247 29.49 -1.78 1.63
C LYS A 247 30.53 -0.96 2.37
N VAL A 248 31.70 -1.53 2.57
CA VAL A 248 32.89 -0.79 3.02
C VAL A 248 33.48 -0.11 1.79
N LEU A 249 33.65 1.21 1.82
CA LEU A 249 34.48 1.89 0.83
C LEU A 249 35.92 1.46 1.11
N GLU A 250 36.57 0.77 0.18
CA GLU A 250 38.01 0.54 0.26
C GLU A 250 38.71 1.91 0.32
N GLU A 251 39.49 2.15 1.37
CA GLU A 251 40.37 3.32 1.43
C GLU A 251 41.33 3.24 0.24
N VAL A 252 41.24 4.20 -0.68
CA VAL A 252 42.27 4.39 -1.71
C VAL A 252 43.57 4.68 -0.96
N PRO A 253 44.61 3.83 -1.06
CA PRO A 253 45.87 4.07 -0.36
C PRO A 253 46.39 5.45 -0.76
N ALA A 254 46.71 6.29 0.24
CA ALA A 254 47.30 7.59 -0.02
C ALA A 254 48.52 7.41 -0.94
N GLU A 255 48.50 8.06 -2.10
CA GLU A 255 49.67 8.12 -2.99
C GLU A 255 50.88 8.53 -2.16
N LYS A 256 51.89 7.65 -2.10
CA LYS A 256 53.16 8.00 -1.49
C LYS A 256 53.72 9.19 -2.28
N PRO A 257 54.14 10.28 -1.62
CA PRO A 257 54.80 11.36 -2.32
C PRO A 257 56.06 10.82 -2.98
N GLU A 258 56.12 10.93 -4.31
CA GLU A 258 57.33 10.68 -5.07
C GLU A 258 58.43 11.60 -4.52
N ARG A 259 59.57 11.00 -4.19
CA ARG A 259 60.77 11.71 -3.73
C ARG A 259 61.65 12.07 -4.91
#